data_AF-A0A5J4KL19-F1
#
_entry.id   AF-A0A5J4KL19-F1
#
_cell.length_a   1.000
_cell.length_b   1.000
_cell.length_c   1.000
_cell.angle_alpha   90.00
_cell.angle_beta   90.00
_cell.angle_gamma   90.00
#
_symmetry.space_group_name_H-M   'P 1'
#
loop_
_entity.id
_entity.type
_entity.pdbx_description
1 polymer ?
#
loop_
_entity_poly.entity_id
_entity_poly.type
_entity_poly.pdbx_seq_one_letter_code
_entity_poly.pdbx_strand_id
1 'polypeptide(L)'
;MGEYLIDYWGQKFCREHEKQFPHCAYCGRLISPQQQETGAQANRCPICRGTAIETSAEAKPLFSRVIRWMNVQGLMYNNLKLSLDLCGRAHLDDLLREGNVGHSLGATTSAMYTQNGRLIRTEINGIAVLQGLPAILFQGVTVHELGHVWLIVAGVHNLPAWAEEGFCELLSYRYYVEANTQESRYHSTSKEQNPDPIYGEGFRRMRELADRVGFPRLIETLRTTGKLPVVKH
;
A
#
# COMPACT_ATOMS: atom_id res chain seq x y z
N MET A 1 -29.51 27.00 13.57
CA MET A 1 -29.45 25.53 13.37
C MET A 1 -28.02 25.19 13.02
N GLY A 2 -27.39 24.28 13.77
CA GLY A 2 -26.01 23.87 13.50
C GLY A 2 -25.92 23.10 12.19
N GLU A 3 -24.88 23.36 11.40
CA GLU A 3 -24.63 22.64 10.16
C GLU A 3 -24.06 21.25 10.48
N TYR A 4 -24.67 20.22 9.89
CA TYR A 4 -24.26 18.82 10.06
C TYR A 4 -23.57 18.33 8.79
N LEU A 5 -22.53 17.53 9.00
CA LEU A 5 -21.76 16.85 7.98
C LEU A 5 -21.96 15.34 8.12
N ILE A 6 -21.73 14.61 7.04
CA ILE A 6 -21.82 13.16 6.98
C ILE A 6 -20.51 12.65 6.34
N ASP A 7 -19.79 11.77 7.04
CA ASP A 7 -18.60 11.14 6.45
C ASP A 7 -18.99 9.99 5.49
N TYR A 8 -17.97 9.40 4.86
CA TYR A 8 -18.11 8.23 3.99
C TYR A 8 -18.85 7.06 4.66
N TRP A 9 -18.76 6.94 5.98
CA TRP A 9 -19.34 5.84 6.76
C TRP A 9 -20.78 6.09 7.17
N GLY A 10 -21.36 7.23 6.80
CA GLY A 10 -22.70 7.66 7.18
C GLY A 10 -22.77 8.24 8.60
N GLN A 11 -21.63 8.47 9.26
CA GLN A 11 -21.59 9.06 10.58
C GLN A 11 -21.90 10.56 10.48
N LYS A 12 -22.92 11.01 11.21
CA LYS A 12 -23.29 12.42 11.29
C LYS A 12 -22.53 13.11 12.42
N PHE A 13 -21.96 14.27 12.15
CA PHE A 13 -21.31 15.13 13.13
C PHE A 13 -21.53 16.60 12.78
N CYS A 14 -21.35 17.51 13.73
CA CYS A 14 -21.48 18.94 13.44
C CYS A 14 -20.16 19.51 12.91
N ARG A 15 -20.24 20.56 12.10
CA ARG A 15 -19.06 21.27 11.56
C ARG A 15 -18.13 21.81 12.66
N GLU A 16 -18.67 22.07 13.85
CA GLU A 16 -17.85 22.50 15.00
C GLU A 16 -16.94 21.36 15.49
N HIS A 17 -17.47 20.14 15.66
CA HIS A 17 -16.68 18.99 16.08
C HIS A 17 -15.67 18.54 15.02
N GLU A 18 -15.94 18.76 13.73
CA GLU A 18 -14.97 18.53 12.65
C GLU A 18 -13.64 19.28 12.89
N LYS A 19 -13.72 20.49 13.46
CA LYS A 19 -12.54 21.32 13.76
C LYS A 19 -11.87 20.94 15.08
N GLN A 20 -12.62 20.37 16.01
CA GLN A 20 -12.15 20.10 17.37
C GLN A 20 -11.56 18.70 17.52
N PHE A 21 -12.09 17.73 16.80
CA PHE A 21 -11.75 16.31 16.98
C PHE A 21 -10.85 15.82 15.85
N PRO A 22 -9.86 14.96 16.16
CA PRO A 22 -9.00 14.39 15.14
C PRO A 22 -9.78 13.38 14.29
N HIS A 23 -9.37 13.24 13.03
CA HIS A 23 -9.81 12.14 12.18
C HIS A 23 -8.90 10.92 12.36
N CYS A 24 -9.48 9.74 12.17
CA CYS A 24 -8.73 8.50 12.14
C CYS A 24 -7.75 8.51 10.96
N ALA A 25 -6.49 8.23 11.25
CA ALA A 25 -5.42 8.19 10.24
C ALA A 25 -5.66 7.16 9.12
N TYR A 26 -6.49 6.15 9.36
CA TYR A 26 -6.70 5.04 8.42
C TYR A 26 -8.03 5.08 7.69
N CYS A 27 -9.11 5.51 8.36
CA CYS A 27 -10.46 5.49 7.79
C CYS A 27 -11.13 6.87 7.71
N GLY A 28 -10.49 7.93 8.19
CA GLY A 28 -11.04 9.28 8.14
C GLY A 28 -12.26 9.52 9.04
N ARG A 29 -12.68 8.58 9.90
CA ARG A 29 -13.75 8.82 10.88
C ARG A 29 -13.32 9.85 11.92
N LEU A 30 -14.21 10.76 12.28
CA LEU A 30 -13.99 11.68 13.40
C LEU A 30 -13.94 10.90 14.74
N ILE A 31 -12.96 11.19 15.59
CA ILE A 31 -12.71 10.47 16.87
C ILE A 31 -13.01 11.40 18.05
N SER A 32 -14.03 11.07 18.83
CA SER A 32 -14.35 11.85 20.04
C SER A 32 -13.28 11.66 21.13
N PRO A 33 -13.16 12.58 22.10
CA PRO A 33 -12.18 12.45 23.20
C PRO A 33 -12.23 11.12 23.95
N GLN A 34 -13.40 10.52 24.13
CA GLN A 34 -13.58 9.23 24.81
C GLN A 34 -13.05 8.02 24.01
N GLN A 35 -12.84 8.20 22.71
CA GLN A 35 -12.39 7.13 21.80
C GLN A 35 -10.89 7.18 21.52
N GLN A 36 -10.23 8.27 21.91
CA GLN A 36 -8.80 8.49 21.66
C GLN A 36 -7.94 7.53 22.51
N GLU A 37 -6.86 7.04 21.91
CA GLU A 37 -5.84 6.24 22.59
C GLU A 37 -4.77 7.16 23.19
N THR A 38 -4.53 7.05 24.49
CA THR A 38 -3.42 7.74 25.14
C THR A 38 -2.09 7.14 24.69
N GLY A 39 -1.19 7.98 24.16
CA GLY A 39 0.16 7.56 23.76
C GLY A 39 0.26 6.79 22.44
N ALA A 40 -0.82 6.73 21.65
CA ALA A 40 -0.76 6.14 20.32
C ALA A 40 0.03 7.01 19.33
N GLN A 41 0.80 6.37 18.45
CA GLN A 41 1.57 7.06 17.40
C GLN A 41 0.67 7.67 16.31
N ALA A 42 -0.56 7.17 16.16
CA ALA A 42 -1.55 7.67 15.22
C ALA A 42 -2.94 7.67 15.84
N ASN A 43 -3.76 8.66 15.45
CA ASN A 43 -5.17 8.73 15.84
C ASN A 43 -5.94 7.58 15.18
N ARG A 44 -6.36 6.59 15.95
CA ARG A 44 -7.06 5.39 15.47
C ARG A 44 -8.44 5.26 16.13
N CYS A 45 -9.48 5.12 15.30
CA CYS A 45 -10.84 4.95 15.82
C CYS A 45 -11.05 3.50 16.34
N PRO A 46 -12.05 3.26 17.21
CA PRO A 46 -12.31 1.92 17.75
C PRO A 46 -12.58 0.84 16.69
N ILE A 47 -13.15 1.22 15.54
CA ILE A 47 -13.43 0.28 14.44
C ILE A 47 -12.12 -0.19 13.81
N CYS A 48 -11.23 0.74 13.44
CA CYS A 48 -9.91 0.39 12.91
C CYS A 48 -9.05 -0.37 13.92
N ARG A 49 -9.16 -0.04 15.21
CA ARG A 49 -8.49 -0.76 16.29
C ARG A 49 -8.97 -2.21 16.40
N GLY A 50 -10.28 -2.45 16.25
CA GLY A 50 -10.87 -3.79 16.37
C GLY A 50 -10.37 -4.80 15.33
N THR A 51 -9.78 -4.33 14.23
CA THR A 51 -9.21 -5.17 13.17
C THR A 51 -7.72 -4.93 12.97
N ALA A 52 -7.06 -4.25 13.90
CA ALA A 52 -5.66 -3.90 13.78
C ALA A 52 -4.76 -5.13 13.88
N ILE A 53 -3.69 -5.14 13.08
CA ILE A 53 -2.68 -6.20 13.10
C ILE A 53 -1.55 -5.75 14.02
N GLU A 54 -1.47 -6.36 15.19
CA GLU A 54 -0.54 -5.95 16.25
C GLU A 54 0.65 -6.91 16.36
N THR A 55 0.50 -8.15 15.88
CA THR A 55 1.53 -9.18 16.01
C THR A 55 1.87 -9.85 14.69
N SER A 56 3.11 -10.33 14.58
CA SER A 56 3.53 -11.14 13.43
C SER A 56 2.71 -12.42 13.26
N ALA A 57 2.14 -12.97 14.34
CA ALA A 57 1.27 -14.14 14.28
C ALA A 57 -0.04 -13.85 13.54
N GLU A 58 -0.63 -12.68 13.76
CA GLU A 58 -1.82 -12.20 13.04
C GLU A 58 -1.48 -11.83 11.59
N ALA A 59 -0.31 -11.24 11.35
CA ALA A 59 0.10 -10.77 10.03
C ALA A 59 0.42 -11.92 9.05
N LYS A 60 1.07 -12.99 9.51
CA LYS A 60 1.51 -14.14 8.69
C LYS A 60 0.43 -14.77 7.80
N PRO A 61 -0.77 -15.12 8.32
CA PRO A 61 -1.82 -15.68 7.47
C PRO A 61 -2.35 -14.66 6.44
N LEU A 62 -2.39 -13.36 6.77
CA LEU A 62 -2.77 -12.32 5.82
C LEU A 62 -1.74 -12.17 4.70
N PHE A 63 -0.47 -12.15 5.07
CA PHE A 63 0.65 -12.10 4.12
C PHE A 63 0.63 -13.28 3.15
N SER A 64 0.41 -14.49 3.66
CA SER A 64 0.29 -15.70 2.82
C SER A 64 -0.90 -15.63 1.86
N ARG A 65 -2.03 -15.04 2.28
CA ARG A 65 -3.18 -14.80 1.39
C ARG A 65 -2.85 -13.78 0.31
N VAL A 66 -2.15 -12.71 0.66
CA VAL A 66 -1.73 -11.70 -0.32
C VAL A 66 -0.76 -12.30 -1.34
N ILE A 67 0.26 -13.05 -0.94
CA ILE A 67 1.18 -13.73 -1.88
C ILE A 67 0.40 -14.63 -2.84
N ARG A 68 -0.57 -15.41 -2.32
CA ARG A 68 -1.41 -16.25 -3.19
C ARG A 68 -2.20 -15.41 -4.19
N TRP A 69 -2.77 -14.29 -3.75
CA TRP A 69 -3.48 -13.37 -4.63
C TRP A 69 -2.55 -12.79 -5.71
N MET A 70 -1.35 -12.32 -5.35
CA MET A 70 -0.35 -11.83 -6.29
C MET A 70 -0.01 -12.87 -7.36
N ASN A 71 0.20 -14.13 -6.94
CA ASN A 71 0.46 -15.24 -7.86
C ASN A 71 -0.71 -15.48 -8.83
N VAL A 72 -1.97 -15.40 -8.36
CA VAL A 72 -3.17 -15.52 -9.21
C VAL A 72 -3.25 -14.40 -10.24
N GLN A 73 -2.80 -13.19 -9.89
CA GLN A 73 -2.73 -12.07 -10.83
C GLN A 73 -1.58 -12.20 -11.86
N GLY A 74 -0.75 -13.26 -11.77
CA GLY A 74 0.39 -13.50 -12.66
C GLY A 74 1.72 -12.93 -12.18
N LEU A 75 1.78 -12.38 -10.95
CA LEU A 75 2.99 -11.84 -10.35
C LEU A 75 3.71 -12.91 -9.54
N MET A 76 4.62 -13.64 -10.19
CA MET A 76 5.40 -14.72 -9.57
C MET A 76 6.75 -14.21 -9.05
N TYR A 77 7.18 -14.74 -7.91
CA TYR A 77 8.42 -14.34 -7.23
C TYR A 77 9.59 -15.34 -7.39
N ASN A 78 9.55 -16.24 -8.38
CA ASN A 78 10.64 -17.17 -8.72
C ASN A 78 11.25 -17.95 -7.52
N ASN A 79 10.41 -18.44 -6.61
CA ASN A 79 10.80 -19.13 -5.36
C ASN A 79 11.59 -18.27 -4.36
N LEU A 80 11.60 -16.95 -4.51
CA LEU A 80 12.17 -16.04 -3.52
C LEU A 80 11.45 -16.23 -2.18
N LYS A 81 12.22 -16.44 -1.11
CA LYS A 81 11.69 -16.53 0.25
C LYS A 81 11.41 -15.12 0.76
N LEU A 82 10.20 -14.63 0.51
CA LEU A 82 9.75 -13.33 0.98
C LEU A 82 9.57 -13.32 2.51
N SER A 83 10.18 -12.35 3.18
CA SER A 83 9.92 -12.07 4.59
C SER A 83 8.94 -10.91 4.76
N LEU A 84 8.26 -10.90 5.90
CA LEU A 84 7.44 -9.79 6.36
C LEU A 84 8.01 -9.35 7.71
N ASP A 85 8.42 -8.10 7.78
CA ASP A 85 8.68 -7.39 9.01
C ASP A 85 7.46 -6.53 9.40
N LEU A 86 6.92 -6.76 10.60
CA LEU A 86 5.83 -5.95 11.15
C LEU A 86 6.44 -5.03 12.20
N CYS A 87 6.53 -3.74 11.89
CA CYS A 87 7.39 -2.83 12.64
C CYS A 87 6.69 -1.53 13.07
N GLY A 88 7.24 -0.87 14.08
CA GLY A 88 6.78 0.44 14.54
C GLY A 88 7.24 1.59 13.64
N ARG A 89 6.65 2.77 13.81
CA ARG A 89 6.93 3.97 12.99
C ARG A 89 8.42 4.33 12.93
N ALA A 90 9.13 4.31 14.06
CA ALA A 90 10.54 4.68 14.09
C ALA A 90 11.41 3.79 13.19
N HIS A 91 11.21 2.47 13.23
CA HIS A 91 11.95 1.54 12.36
C HIS A 91 11.58 1.74 10.89
N LEU A 92 10.29 1.93 10.58
CA LEU A 92 9.85 2.21 9.22
C LEU A 92 10.47 3.51 8.67
N ASP A 93 10.55 4.56 9.48
CA ASP A 93 11.15 5.85 9.09
C ASP A 93 12.66 5.75 8.87
N ASP A 94 13.35 4.84 9.57
CA ASP A 94 14.76 4.52 9.29
C ASP A 94 14.89 3.83 7.92
N LEU A 95 14.06 2.81 7.66
CA LEU A 95 14.06 2.09 6.37
C LEU A 95 13.79 3.02 5.19
N LEU A 96 12.81 3.93 5.30
CA LEU A 96 12.48 4.91 4.27
C LEU A 96 13.62 5.91 4.02
N ARG A 97 14.42 6.24 5.06
CA ARG A 97 15.60 7.13 4.92
C ARG A 97 16.80 6.44 4.30
N GLU A 98 16.96 5.14 4.51
CA GLU A 98 18.06 4.33 3.97
C GLU A 98 17.98 4.09 2.44
N GLY A 99 17.01 4.72 1.76
CA GLY A 99 16.86 4.64 0.30
C GLY A 99 16.12 3.39 -0.16
N ASN A 100 15.40 2.70 0.73
CA ASN A 100 14.42 1.70 0.34
C ASN A 100 13.24 2.36 -0.40
N VAL A 101 12.64 1.65 -1.35
CA VAL A 101 11.42 2.11 -2.03
C VAL A 101 10.23 1.81 -1.12
N GLY A 102 9.35 2.78 -0.88
CA GLY A 102 8.21 2.60 0.00
C GLY A 102 7.35 3.84 0.16
N HIS A 103 6.20 3.66 0.81
CA HIS A 103 5.26 4.72 1.14
C HIS A 103 5.10 4.87 2.66
N SER A 104 4.25 5.79 3.10
CA SER A 104 4.17 6.16 4.53
C SER A 104 3.71 5.05 5.48
N LEU A 105 3.33 3.86 4.98
CA LEU A 105 2.82 2.72 5.77
C LEU A 105 3.58 1.41 5.54
N GLY A 106 4.54 1.38 4.61
CA GLY A 106 5.31 0.18 4.27
C GLY A 106 6.55 0.51 3.45
N ALA A 107 7.47 -0.44 3.39
CA ALA A 107 8.68 -0.31 2.60
C ALA A 107 9.13 -1.67 2.07
N THR A 108 9.74 -1.66 0.89
CA THR A 108 10.37 -2.81 0.28
C THR A 108 11.82 -2.90 0.74
N THR A 109 12.18 -3.99 1.40
CA THR A 109 13.49 -4.12 2.05
C THR A 109 14.48 -4.88 1.19
N SER A 110 15.71 -4.35 1.10
CA SER A 110 16.81 -5.00 0.39
C SER A 110 18.09 -5.02 1.23
N ALA A 111 18.83 -6.14 1.20
CA ALA A 111 20.18 -6.25 1.73
C ALA A 111 21.19 -5.92 0.63
N MET A 112 22.02 -4.91 0.88
CA MET A 112 23.17 -4.61 0.05
C MET A 112 24.41 -5.34 0.58
N TYR A 113 25.01 -6.19 -0.26
CA TYR A 113 26.26 -6.88 0.02
C TYR A 113 27.39 -6.14 -0.67
N THR A 114 28.32 -5.63 0.14
CA THR A 114 29.52 -4.94 -0.34
C THR A 114 30.76 -5.78 -0.11
N GLN A 115 31.68 -5.83 -1.09
CA GLN A 115 33.03 -6.39 -0.93
C GLN A 115 34.03 -5.29 -1.32
N ASN A 116 35.01 -5.04 -0.45
CA ASN A 116 36.03 -3.99 -0.62
C ASN A 116 35.43 -2.58 -0.88
N GLY A 117 34.31 -2.25 -0.22
CA GLY A 117 33.61 -0.96 -0.40
C GLY A 117 32.86 -0.79 -1.72
N ARG A 118 32.82 -1.83 -2.57
CA ARG A 118 31.96 -1.86 -3.77
C ARG A 118 30.71 -2.67 -3.49
N LEU A 119 29.56 -2.16 -3.92
CA LEU A 119 28.31 -2.92 -3.96
C LEU A 119 28.47 -4.06 -4.97
N ILE A 120 28.35 -5.30 -4.48
CA ILE A 120 28.52 -6.53 -5.27
C ILE A 120 27.16 -7.12 -5.60
N ARG A 121 26.21 -7.06 -4.66
CA ARG A 121 24.89 -7.66 -4.81
C ARG A 121 23.87 -6.91 -3.96
N THR A 122 22.66 -6.78 -4.46
CA THR A 122 21.49 -6.42 -3.66
C THR A 122 20.57 -7.62 -3.64
N GLU A 123 20.26 -8.16 -2.46
CA GLU A 123 19.25 -9.21 -2.28
C GLU A 123 17.98 -8.57 -1.74
N ILE A 124 16.83 -8.90 -2.34
CA ILE A 124 15.55 -8.48 -1.77
C ILE A 124 15.27 -9.36 -0.57
N ASN A 125 15.02 -8.73 0.58
CA ASN A 125 14.77 -9.44 1.83
C ASN A 125 13.27 -9.66 2.06
N GLY A 126 12.42 -8.77 1.56
CA GLY A 126 10.98 -8.85 1.74
C GLY A 126 10.36 -7.46 1.82
N ILE A 127 9.43 -7.30 2.75
CA ILE A 127 8.75 -6.04 2.99
C ILE A 127 8.69 -5.75 4.50
N ALA A 128 8.63 -4.47 4.84
CA ALA A 128 8.26 -3.98 6.16
C ALA A 128 6.90 -3.30 6.07
N VAL A 129 6.02 -3.55 7.04
CA VAL A 129 4.69 -2.94 7.11
C VAL A 129 4.45 -2.40 8.51
N LEU A 130 3.87 -1.20 8.60
CA LEU A 130 3.57 -0.55 9.87
C LEU A 130 2.63 -1.43 10.72
N GLN A 131 2.97 -1.60 12.00
CA GLN A 131 2.14 -2.26 13.00
C GLN A 131 0.89 -1.42 13.30
N GLY A 132 -0.23 -2.08 13.60
CA GLY A 132 -1.47 -1.45 14.07
C GLY A 132 -2.42 -1.02 12.96
N LEU A 133 -2.10 -1.33 11.70
CA LEU A 133 -2.97 -1.12 10.56
C LEU A 133 -4.20 -2.04 10.62
N PRO A 134 -5.41 -1.55 10.27
CA PRO A 134 -6.56 -2.40 10.02
C PRO A 134 -6.27 -3.49 8.99
N ALA A 135 -6.84 -4.68 9.16
CA ALA A 135 -6.52 -5.85 8.35
C ALA A 135 -6.61 -5.62 6.84
N ILE A 136 -7.65 -4.94 6.35
CA ILE A 136 -7.79 -4.65 4.90
C ILE A 136 -6.74 -3.65 4.45
N LEU A 137 -6.50 -2.57 5.21
CA LEU A 137 -5.44 -1.61 4.90
C LEU A 137 -4.06 -2.30 4.87
N PHE A 138 -3.74 -3.11 5.89
CA PHE A 138 -2.52 -3.91 5.96
C PHE A 138 -2.31 -4.76 4.70
N GLN A 139 -3.36 -5.45 4.23
CA GLN A 139 -3.27 -6.29 3.03
C GLN A 139 -3.03 -5.46 1.77
N GLY A 140 -3.70 -4.31 1.61
CA GLY A 140 -3.46 -3.45 0.45
C GLY A 140 -2.08 -2.77 0.46
N VAL A 141 -1.56 -2.40 1.62
CA VAL A 141 -0.16 -1.94 1.80
C VAL A 141 0.81 -3.07 1.45
N THR A 142 0.55 -4.28 1.92
CA THR A 142 1.33 -5.47 1.58
C THR A 142 1.36 -5.71 0.06
N VAL A 143 0.21 -5.58 -0.62
CA VAL A 143 0.11 -5.71 -2.08
C VAL A 143 0.96 -4.66 -2.78
N HIS A 144 0.93 -3.41 -2.31
CA HIS A 144 1.72 -2.31 -2.87
C HIS A 144 3.21 -2.64 -2.80
N GLU A 145 3.71 -2.98 -1.62
CA GLU A 145 5.14 -3.28 -1.42
C GLU A 145 5.59 -4.53 -2.19
N LEU A 146 4.74 -5.55 -2.24
CA LEU A 146 5.00 -6.73 -3.07
C LEU A 146 4.98 -6.44 -4.58
N GLY A 147 4.40 -5.32 -5.00
CA GLY A 147 4.50 -4.78 -6.36
C GLY A 147 5.92 -4.32 -6.69
N HIS A 148 6.55 -3.53 -5.81
CA HIS A 148 7.95 -3.14 -5.96
C HIS A 148 8.87 -4.35 -5.96
N VAL A 149 8.67 -5.30 -5.03
CA VAL A 149 9.43 -6.56 -5.02
C VAL A 149 9.31 -7.28 -6.35
N TRP A 150 8.10 -7.36 -6.92
CA TRP A 150 7.88 -8.02 -8.20
C TRP A 150 8.61 -7.30 -9.34
N LEU A 151 8.57 -5.96 -9.40
CA LEU A 151 9.30 -5.19 -10.42
C LEU A 151 10.80 -5.52 -10.40
N ILE A 152 11.41 -5.57 -9.21
CA ILE A 152 12.83 -5.91 -9.06
C ILE A 152 13.08 -7.37 -9.50
N VAL A 153 12.26 -8.34 -9.06
CA VAL A 153 12.41 -9.76 -9.44
C VAL A 153 12.22 -9.97 -10.94
N ALA A 154 11.34 -9.20 -11.58
CA ALA A 154 11.08 -9.25 -13.00
C ALA A 154 12.15 -8.53 -13.85
N GLY A 155 13.17 -7.93 -13.22
CA GLY A 155 14.22 -7.17 -13.91
C GLY A 155 13.72 -5.85 -14.52
N VAL A 156 12.60 -5.33 -14.02
CA VAL A 156 12.02 -4.07 -14.45
C VAL A 156 12.71 -2.95 -13.68
N HIS A 157 13.55 -2.18 -14.37
CA HIS A 157 14.34 -1.10 -13.79
C HIS A 157 14.13 0.19 -14.59
N ASN A 158 14.37 1.33 -13.94
CA ASN A 158 14.32 2.66 -14.56
C ASN A 158 12.94 3.06 -15.09
N LEU A 159 11.86 2.56 -14.49
CA LEU A 159 10.56 3.19 -14.67
C LEU A 159 10.61 4.60 -14.05
N PRO A 160 9.95 5.61 -14.65
CA PRO A 160 9.76 6.87 -13.96
C PRO A 160 8.92 6.64 -12.70
N ALA A 161 9.15 7.42 -11.65
CA ALA A 161 8.51 7.23 -10.34
C ALA A 161 6.97 7.10 -10.42
N TRP A 162 6.31 7.93 -11.25
CA TRP A 162 4.85 7.84 -11.43
C TRP A 162 4.39 6.48 -11.97
N ALA A 163 5.20 5.80 -12.79
CA ALA A 163 4.84 4.53 -13.39
C ALA A 163 5.09 3.37 -12.42
N GLU A 164 6.18 3.44 -11.66
CA GLU A 164 6.48 2.47 -10.60
C GLU A 164 5.42 2.53 -9.50
N GLU A 165 5.20 3.71 -8.91
CA GLU A 165 4.18 3.91 -7.88
C GLU A 165 2.78 3.66 -8.45
N GLY A 166 2.50 4.12 -9.67
CA GLY A 166 1.21 3.88 -10.31
C GLY A 166 0.89 2.40 -10.51
N PHE A 167 1.91 1.56 -10.76
CA PHE A 167 1.77 0.12 -10.85
C PHE A 167 1.45 -0.51 -9.48
N CYS A 168 2.20 -0.16 -8.45
CA CYS A 168 1.97 -0.64 -7.09
C CYS A 168 0.59 -0.19 -6.55
N GLU A 169 0.19 1.06 -6.82
CA GLU A 169 -1.13 1.59 -6.51
C GLU A 169 -2.25 0.85 -7.25
N LEU A 170 -2.06 0.54 -8.55
CA LEU A 170 -3.01 -0.24 -9.33
C LEU A 170 -3.22 -1.65 -8.76
N LEU A 171 -2.15 -2.31 -8.30
CA LEU A 171 -2.24 -3.61 -7.66
C LEU A 171 -3.11 -3.55 -6.39
N SER A 172 -2.83 -2.60 -5.49
CA SER A 172 -3.62 -2.43 -4.27
C SER A 172 -5.07 -2.07 -4.57
N TYR A 173 -5.31 -1.23 -5.59
CA TYR A 173 -6.66 -0.93 -6.05
C TYR A 173 -7.41 -2.19 -6.49
N ARG A 174 -6.78 -3.03 -7.34
CA ARG A 174 -7.36 -4.29 -7.81
C ARG A 174 -7.69 -5.23 -6.63
N TYR A 175 -6.79 -5.32 -5.64
CA TYR A 175 -7.03 -6.09 -4.42
C TYR A 175 -8.27 -5.59 -3.67
N TYR A 176 -8.39 -4.27 -3.49
CA TYR A 176 -9.52 -3.68 -2.78
C TYR A 176 -10.86 -3.86 -3.51
N VAL A 177 -10.86 -3.72 -4.83
CA VAL A 177 -12.05 -3.97 -5.65
C VAL A 177 -12.51 -5.42 -5.53
N GLU A 178 -11.58 -6.38 -5.56
CA GLU A 178 -11.91 -7.81 -5.42
C GLU A 178 -12.39 -8.16 -4.00
N ALA A 179 -11.77 -7.59 -2.96
CA ALA A 179 -12.18 -7.81 -1.57
C ALA A 179 -13.61 -7.30 -1.29
N ASN A 180 -14.02 -6.23 -1.96
CA ASN A 180 -15.38 -5.69 -1.96
C ASN A 180 -16.04 -5.54 -0.58
N THR A 181 -15.28 -5.16 0.45
CA THR A 181 -15.79 -4.76 1.76
C THR A 181 -16.07 -3.25 1.78
N GLN A 182 -16.77 -2.75 2.80
CA GLN A 182 -16.98 -1.29 2.92
C GLN A 182 -15.65 -0.54 3.08
N GLU A 183 -14.71 -1.15 3.82
CA GLU A 183 -13.36 -0.61 4.04
C GLU A 183 -12.51 -0.67 2.78
N SER A 184 -12.55 -1.78 2.03
CA SER A 184 -11.80 -1.85 0.78
C SER A 184 -12.32 -0.83 -0.24
N ARG A 185 -13.63 -0.62 -0.32
CA ARG A 185 -14.23 0.43 -1.15
C ARG A 185 -13.73 1.82 -0.76
N TYR A 186 -13.70 2.14 0.53
CA TYR A 186 -13.15 3.40 1.03
C TYR A 186 -11.72 3.63 0.50
N HIS A 187 -10.84 2.65 0.67
CA HIS A 187 -9.45 2.77 0.21
C HIS A 187 -9.32 2.83 -1.31
N SER A 188 -10.13 2.07 -2.06
CA SER A 188 -10.13 2.13 -3.52
C SER A 188 -10.57 3.51 -4.03
N THR A 189 -11.58 4.12 -3.42
CA THR A 189 -12.03 5.49 -3.73
C THR A 189 -10.99 6.53 -3.33
N SER A 190 -10.31 6.36 -2.18
CA SER A 190 -9.21 7.24 -1.79
C SER A 190 -8.07 7.23 -2.83
N LYS A 191 -7.74 6.07 -3.41
CA LYS A 191 -6.74 5.98 -4.49
C LYS A 191 -7.19 6.70 -5.76
N GLU A 192 -8.46 6.55 -6.16
CA GLU A 192 -9.03 7.25 -7.32
C GLU A 192 -8.98 8.78 -7.16
N GLN A 193 -9.24 9.26 -5.95
CA GLN A 193 -9.34 10.69 -5.62
C GLN A 193 -8.00 11.30 -5.16
N ASN A 194 -6.94 10.51 -5.03
CA ASN A 194 -5.65 11.01 -4.55
C ASN A 194 -5.11 12.09 -5.51
N PRO A 195 -4.91 13.34 -5.06
CA PRO A 195 -4.44 14.42 -5.93
C PRO A 195 -2.92 14.38 -6.17
N ASP A 196 -2.19 13.51 -5.47
CA ASP A 196 -0.74 13.43 -5.58
C ASP A 196 -0.28 13.11 -7.03
N PRO A 197 0.72 13.84 -7.57
CA PRO A 197 1.15 13.68 -8.96
C PRO A 197 1.95 12.40 -9.23
N ILE A 198 2.49 11.74 -8.21
CA ILE A 198 3.24 10.50 -8.35
C ILE A 198 2.31 9.32 -8.07
N TYR A 199 1.67 9.30 -6.91
CA TYR A 199 0.83 8.18 -6.49
C TYR A 199 -0.55 8.23 -7.15
N GLY A 200 -1.27 9.34 -7.02
CA GLY A 200 -2.64 9.46 -7.52
C GLY A 200 -2.74 9.57 -9.03
N GLU A 201 -1.95 10.45 -9.64
CA GLU A 201 -1.88 10.55 -11.11
C GLU A 201 -1.25 9.30 -11.72
N GLY A 202 -0.19 8.77 -11.10
CA GLY A 202 0.43 7.51 -11.52
C GLY A 202 -0.57 6.36 -11.54
N PHE A 203 -1.36 6.20 -10.48
CA PHE A 203 -2.46 5.23 -10.42
C PHE A 203 -3.43 5.41 -11.59
N ARG A 204 -3.96 6.62 -11.79
CA ARG A 204 -4.97 6.89 -12.84
C ARG A 204 -4.43 6.55 -14.23
N ARG A 205 -3.19 6.95 -14.53
CA ARG A 205 -2.51 6.65 -15.80
C ARG A 205 -2.27 5.16 -15.99
N MET A 206 -1.81 4.47 -14.94
CA MET A 206 -1.55 3.03 -15.00
C MET A 206 -2.84 2.22 -15.14
N ARG A 207 -3.91 2.63 -14.45
CA ARG A 207 -5.24 2.05 -14.60
C ARG A 207 -5.77 2.23 -16.02
N GLU A 208 -5.73 3.45 -16.56
CA GLU A 208 -6.15 3.70 -17.94
C GLU A 208 -5.37 2.83 -18.93
N LEU A 209 -4.05 2.70 -18.74
CA LEU A 209 -3.21 1.83 -19.55
C LEU A 209 -3.66 0.36 -19.45
N ALA A 210 -3.86 -0.14 -18.23
CA ALA A 210 -4.32 -1.50 -17.97
C ALA A 210 -5.71 -1.77 -18.55
N ASP A 211 -6.62 -0.81 -18.50
CA ASP A 211 -7.97 -0.91 -19.08
C ASP A 211 -7.92 -1.01 -20.61
N ARG A 212 -6.97 -0.31 -21.25
CA ARG A 212 -6.79 -0.34 -22.71
C ARG A 212 -6.10 -1.60 -23.22
N VAL A 213 -5.09 -2.10 -22.52
CA VAL A 213 -4.26 -3.24 -23.02
C VAL A 213 -4.60 -4.57 -22.36
N GLY A 214 -5.34 -4.54 -21.26
CA GLY A 214 -5.55 -5.68 -20.37
C GLY A 214 -4.40 -5.85 -19.37
N PHE A 215 -4.74 -6.05 -18.10
CA PHE A 215 -3.76 -6.25 -17.02
C PHE A 215 -2.75 -7.39 -17.28
N PRO A 216 -3.15 -8.58 -17.82
CA PRO A 216 -2.17 -9.63 -18.14
C PRO A 216 -1.11 -9.19 -19.15
N ARG A 217 -1.50 -8.40 -20.17
CA ARG A 217 -0.58 -7.91 -21.20
C ARG A 217 0.32 -6.79 -20.67
N LEU A 218 -0.18 -5.96 -19.74
CA LEU A 218 0.64 -4.99 -19.02
C LEU A 218 1.79 -5.69 -18.29
N ILE A 219 1.47 -6.69 -17.48
CA ILE A 219 2.44 -7.49 -16.72
C ILE A 219 3.44 -8.19 -17.65
N GLU A 220 2.94 -8.82 -18.72
CA GLU A 220 3.81 -9.50 -19.69
C GLU A 220 4.77 -8.53 -20.38
N THR A 221 4.30 -7.35 -20.79
CA THR A 221 5.14 -6.34 -21.45
C THR A 221 6.21 -5.80 -20.51
N LEU A 222 5.83 -5.49 -19.26
CA LEU A 222 6.78 -5.08 -18.22
C LEU A 222 7.86 -6.15 -18.02
N ARG A 223 7.46 -7.39 -17.81
CA ARG A 223 8.39 -8.52 -17.58
C ARG A 223 9.33 -8.79 -18.77
N THR A 224 8.85 -8.62 -20.00
CA THR A 224 9.63 -8.98 -21.21
C THR A 224 10.50 -7.83 -21.71
N THR A 225 10.08 -6.57 -21.51
CA THR A 225 10.74 -5.40 -22.10
C THR A 225 11.32 -4.42 -21.09
N GLY A 226 10.93 -4.53 -19.81
CA GLY A 226 11.21 -3.53 -18.78
C GLY A 226 10.49 -2.20 -18.99
N LYS A 227 9.53 -2.12 -19.92
CA LYS A 227 8.87 -0.87 -20.34
C LYS A 227 7.35 -1.02 -20.31
N LEU A 228 6.67 0.12 -20.25
CA LEU A 228 5.22 0.19 -20.38
C LEU A 228 4.77 -0.16 -21.81
N PRO A 229 3.63 -0.85 -21.98
CA PRO A 229 3.07 -1.14 -23.30
C PRO A 229 2.71 0.14 -24.07
N VAL A 230 2.95 0.11 -25.38
CA VAL A 230 2.52 1.17 -26.29
C VAL A 230 1.07 0.92 -26.69
N VAL A 231 0.19 1.87 -26.40
CA VAL A 231 -1.19 1.85 -26.89
C VAL A 231 -1.18 2.39 -28.32
N LYS A 232 -1.57 1.57 -29.30
CA LYS A 232 -1.84 2.06 -30.66
C LYS A 232 -3.24 2.68 -30.67
N HIS A 233 -3.34 3.90 -31.19
CA HIS A 233 -4.60 4.60 -31.44
C HIS A 233 -5.32 4.00 -32.64
#